data_AF-A0A0F9NL77-F1
#
_entry.id   AF-A0A0F9NL77-F1
#
_cell.length_a   1.000
_cell.length_b   1.000
_cell.length_c   1.000
_cell.angle_alpha   90.00
_cell.angle_beta   90.00
_cell.angle_gamma   90.00
#
_symmetry.space_group_name_H-M   'P 1'
#
loop_
_entity.id
_entity.type
_entity.pdbx_description
1 polymer ?
#
loop_
_entity_poly.entity_id
_entity_poly.type
_entity_poly.pdbx_seq_one_letter_code
_entity_poly.pdbx_strand_id
1 'polypeptide(L)'
;MPRTKFPLKVRIYPEDCGMSIKEKQALPLEVKLKITQYKIKEWYRYWGGNVFISNSGGRDSSVLAHIVMDIYPEVSNIFLNTGLEFPEILNHVKTFPNLIKLQPKKKFLQVINEYGYPVISKETSQKIFELRNTKSEKLKRKRLSGPHSIPKKWRFLIRAPFKISDRCCYIMKKTPSKKYEKEFKQKPYIGLMLFDEKIPIKKI
;
A
#
# COMPACT_ATOMS: atom_id res chain seq x y z
N MET A 1 39.48 -11.83 -26.74
CA MET A 1 38.40 -11.65 -27.73
C MET A 1 37.52 -10.47 -27.31
N PRO A 2 37.13 -9.60 -28.24
CA PRO A 2 36.89 -8.19 -27.98
C PRO A 2 35.51 -7.92 -27.35
N ARG A 3 35.50 -7.02 -26.35
CA ARG A 3 34.30 -6.40 -25.82
C ARG A 3 33.69 -5.52 -26.91
N THR A 4 32.57 -5.94 -27.46
CA THR A 4 31.73 -5.08 -28.31
C THR A 4 31.25 -3.90 -27.47
N LYS A 5 31.84 -2.72 -27.70
CA LYS A 5 31.29 -1.44 -27.29
C LYS A 5 30.00 -1.22 -28.08
N PHE A 6 28.85 -1.43 -27.45
CA PHE A 6 27.59 -0.89 -27.96
C PHE A 6 27.53 0.60 -27.62
N PRO A 7 27.47 1.52 -28.60
CA PRO A 7 27.22 2.92 -28.34
C PRO A 7 25.72 3.10 -28.23
N LEU A 8 25.17 2.84 -27.04
CA LEU A 8 23.84 3.31 -26.70
C LEU A 8 24.00 4.36 -25.61
N LYS A 9 24.28 5.60 -26.05
CA LYS A 9 23.82 6.79 -25.34
C LYS A 9 22.27 6.76 -25.34
N VAL A 10 21.67 5.82 -24.60
CA VAL A 10 20.33 6.03 -24.09
C VAL A 10 20.53 7.11 -23.05
N ARG A 11 20.09 8.32 -23.42
CA ARG A 11 19.96 9.46 -22.52
C ARG A 11 19.25 8.93 -21.28
N ILE A 12 20.01 8.70 -20.22
CA ILE A 12 19.50 8.41 -18.89
C ILE A 12 18.58 9.59 -18.63
N TYR A 13 17.26 9.39 -18.61
CA TYR A 13 16.37 10.44 -18.13
C TYR A 13 16.73 10.57 -16.65
N PRO A 14 17.40 11.66 -16.26
CA PRO A 14 17.89 11.79 -14.90
C PRO A 14 16.67 11.79 -13.99
N GLU A 15 16.83 11.22 -12.81
CA GLU A 15 16.00 11.62 -11.69
C GLU A 15 16.00 13.16 -11.62
N ASP A 16 14.80 13.73 -11.55
CA ASP A 16 14.56 15.17 -11.39
C ASP A 16 14.95 16.11 -12.55
N CYS A 17 14.20 16.05 -13.66
CA CYS A 17 14.13 17.16 -14.63
C CYS A 17 13.49 18.46 -14.05
N GLY A 18 13.41 18.64 -12.73
CA GLY A 18 12.79 19.80 -12.08
C GLY A 18 11.28 19.96 -12.32
N MET A 19 10.64 19.03 -13.05
CA MET A 19 9.24 19.12 -13.43
C MET A 19 8.31 19.00 -12.22
N SER A 20 7.37 19.93 -12.14
CA SER A 20 6.23 19.90 -11.23
C SER A 20 5.32 18.69 -11.50
N ILE A 21 4.47 18.37 -10.53
CA ILE A 21 3.47 17.30 -10.66
C ILE A 21 2.54 17.54 -11.85
N LYS A 22 2.12 18.80 -12.07
CA LYS A 22 1.22 19.16 -13.18
C LYS A 22 1.86 18.90 -14.53
N GLU A 23 3.14 19.25 -14.69
CA GLU A 23 3.87 19.00 -15.93
C GLU A 23 4.04 17.49 -16.17
N LYS A 24 4.34 16.70 -15.13
CA LYS A 24 4.39 15.23 -15.23
C LYS A 24 3.03 14.63 -15.60
N GLN A 25 1.94 15.17 -15.08
CA GLN A 25 0.57 14.75 -15.42
C GLN A 25 0.19 15.12 -16.86
N ALA A 26 0.75 16.19 -17.43
CA ALA A 26 0.50 16.61 -18.80
C ALA A 26 1.31 15.82 -19.85
N LEU A 27 2.28 15.01 -19.44
CA LEU A 27 3.09 14.21 -20.37
C LEU A 27 2.23 13.24 -21.21
N PRO A 28 2.60 12.97 -22.48
CA PRO A 28 1.99 11.92 -23.29
C PRO A 28 2.06 10.54 -22.60
N LEU A 29 1.10 9.67 -22.90
CA LEU A 29 0.99 8.35 -22.28
C LEU A 29 2.26 7.51 -22.50
N GLU A 30 2.81 7.54 -23.70
CA GLU A 30 4.00 6.79 -24.10
C GLU A 30 5.22 7.22 -23.27
N VAL A 31 5.31 8.50 -22.94
CA VAL A 31 6.37 9.04 -22.08
C VAL A 31 6.17 8.57 -20.64
N LYS A 32 4.94 8.63 -20.12
CA LYS A 32 4.61 8.13 -18.77
C LYS A 32 4.88 6.64 -18.62
N LEU A 33 4.58 5.84 -19.65
CA LEU A 33 4.88 4.41 -19.67
C LEU A 33 6.38 4.17 -19.61
N LYS A 34 7.19 4.87 -20.41
CA LYS A 34 8.66 4.76 -20.37
C LYS A 34 9.23 5.11 -18.99
N ILE A 35 8.74 6.19 -18.38
CA ILE A 35 9.14 6.59 -17.02
C ILE A 35 8.78 5.50 -16.00
N THR A 36 7.57 4.95 -16.10
CA THR A 36 7.08 3.88 -15.21
C THR A 36 7.93 2.62 -15.36
N GLN A 37 8.18 2.16 -16.59
CA GLN A 37 9.03 1.01 -16.90
C GLN A 37 10.46 1.22 -16.38
N TYR A 38 11.00 2.43 -16.50
CA TYR A 38 12.31 2.78 -15.96
C TYR A 38 12.33 2.62 -14.43
N LYS A 39 11.36 3.21 -13.72
CA LYS A 39 11.25 3.09 -12.25
C LYS A 39 11.05 1.65 -11.78
N ILE A 40 10.29 0.85 -12.52
CA ILE A 40 10.14 -0.58 -12.26
C ILE A 40 11.50 -1.28 -12.37
N LYS A 41 12.25 -1.04 -13.45
CA LYS A 41 13.57 -1.63 -13.67
C LYS A 41 14.59 -1.18 -12.61
N GLU A 42 14.56 0.08 -12.20
CA GLU A 42 15.41 0.60 -11.12
C GLU A 42 15.14 -0.11 -9.80
N TRP A 43 13.87 -0.22 -9.39
CA TRP A 43 13.51 -0.93 -8.15
C TRP A 43 13.92 -2.40 -8.18
N TYR A 44 13.69 -3.08 -9.31
CA TYR A 44 14.09 -4.47 -9.49
C TYR A 44 15.61 -4.64 -9.30
N ARG A 45 16.41 -3.79 -9.97
CA ARG A 45 17.88 -3.82 -9.88
C ARG A 45 18.37 -3.51 -8.47
N TYR A 46 17.79 -2.49 -7.84
CA TYR A 46 18.16 -2.09 -6.48
C TYR A 46 18.01 -3.24 -5.48
N TRP A 47 16.95 -4.04 -5.61
CA TRP A 47 16.70 -5.21 -4.74
C TRP A 47 17.24 -6.54 -5.30
N GLY A 48 17.98 -6.51 -6.42
CA GLY A 48 18.53 -7.71 -7.05
C GLY A 48 17.47 -8.74 -7.42
N GLY A 49 16.31 -8.29 -7.91
CA GLY A 49 15.18 -9.15 -8.27
C GLY A 49 14.34 -9.65 -7.09
N ASN A 50 14.70 -9.32 -5.84
CA ASN A 50 13.93 -9.71 -4.65
C ASN A 50 12.70 -8.80 -4.46
N VAL A 51 11.76 -8.87 -5.40
CA VAL A 51 10.57 -8.03 -5.44
C VAL A 51 9.32 -8.85 -5.72
N PHE A 52 8.16 -8.31 -5.36
CA PHE A 52 6.86 -8.90 -5.68
C PHE A 52 5.84 -7.80 -5.97
N ILE A 53 4.75 -8.13 -6.65
CA ILE A 53 3.64 -7.21 -6.91
C ILE A 53 2.61 -7.34 -5.79
N SER A 54 2.25 -6.25 -5.12
CA SER A 54 1.11 -6.23 -4.19
C SER A 54 -0.15 -5.85 -4.95
N ASN A 55 -0.88 -6.84 -5.47
CA ASN A 55 -2.08 -6.62 -6.26
C ASN A 55 -3.35 -6.70 -5.40
N SER A 56 -4.14 -5.63 -5.38
CA SER A 56 -5.42 -5.56 -4.66
C SER A 56 -6.62 -6.03 -5.50
N GLY A 57 -6.42 -6.27 -6.80
CA GLY A 57 -7.48 -6.49 -7.77
C GLY A 57 -8.18 -5.21 -8.24
N GLY A 58 -7.82 -4.03 -7.71
CA GLY A 58 -8.26 -2.74 -8.22
C GLY A 58 -7.57 -2.32 -9.52
N ARG A 59 -8.06 -1.24 -10.13
CA ARG A 59 -7.55 -0.71 -11.41
C ARG A 59 -6.04 -0.43 -11.37
N ASP A 60 -5.59 0.39 -10.42
CA ASP A 60 -4.21 0.87 -10.39
C ASP A 60 -3.22 -0.27 -10.14
N SER A 61 -3.54 -1.17 -9.21
CA SER A 61 -2.69 -2.33 -8.95
C SER A 61 -2.70 -3.36 -10.08
N SER A 62 -3.81 -3.45 -10.83
CA SER A 62 -3.89 -4.32 -12.02
C SER A 62 -3.06 -3.78 -13.18
N VAL A 63 -3.10 -2.46 -13.43
CA VAL A 63 -2.26 -1.82 -14.44
C VAL A 63 -0.78 -1.97 -14.09
N LEU A 64 -0.42 -1.72 -12.82
CA LEU A 64 0.95 -1.94 -12.36
C LEU A 64 1.39 -3.39 -12.53
N ALA A 65 0.53 -4.35 -12.16
CA ALA A 65 0.83 -5.77 -12.34
C ALA A 65 1.10 -6.12 -13.81
N HIS A 66 0.26 -5.62 -14.72
CA HIS A 66 0.43 -5.84 -16.15
C HIS A 66 1.78 -5.31 -16.66
N ILE A 67 2.16 -4.08 -16.30
CA ILE A 67 3.44 -3.48 -16.74
C ILE A 67 4.64 -4.21 -16.13
N VAL A 68 4.58 -4.60 -14.84
CA VAL A 68 5.67 -5.34 -14.20
C VAL A 68 5.85 -6.71 -14.84
N MET A 69 4.76 -7.43 -15.10
CA MET A 69 4.80 -8.77 -15.71
C MET A 69 5.26 -8.76 -17.17
N ASP A 70 4.95 -7.70 -17.92
CA ASP A 70 5.46 -7.53 -19.28
C ASP A 70 7.01 -7.45 -19.31
N ILE A 71 7.61 -6.83 -18.28
CA ILE A 71 9.06 -6.69 -18.16
C ILE A 71 9.71 -7.91 -17.47
N TYR A 72 9.06 -8.40 -16.40
CA TYR A 72 9.56 -9.44 -15.51
C TYR A 72 8.44 -10.48 -15.22
N PRO A 73 8.18 -11.40 -16.17
CA PRO A 73 7.14 -12.41 -16.04
C PRO A 73 7.27 -13.29 -14.80
N GLU A 74 8.47 -13.46 -14.24
CA GLU A 74 8.77 -14.31 -13.09
C GLU A 74 8.37 -13.70 -11.73
N VAL A 75 8.09 -12.40 -11.69
CA VAL A 75 7.79 -11.70 -10.44
C VAL A 75 6.48 -12.20 -9.85
N SER A 76 6.50 -12.60 -8.57
CA SER A 76 5.32 -13.10 -7.87
C SER A 76 4.24 -12.02 -7.73
N ASN A 77 2.99 -12.40 -7.95
CA ASN A 77 1.83 -11.54 -7.83
C ASN A 77 1.05 -11.88 -6.56
N ILE A 78 1.18 -11.03 -5.54
CA ILE A 78 0.62 -11.28 -4.21
C ILE A 78 -0.72 -10.60 -4.09
N PHE A 79 -1.77 -11.41 -3.89
CA PHE A 79 -3.11 -10.93 -3.56
C PHE A 79 -3.45 -11.26 -2.11
N LEU A 80 -3.87 -10.25 -1.35
CA LEU A 80 -4.27 -10.45 0.03
C LEU A 80 -5.78 -10.60 0.13
N ASN A 81 -6.23 -11.84 0.32
CA ASN A 81 -7.65 -12.14 0.49
C ASN A 81 -8.06 -11.93 1.94
N THR A 82 -8.86 -10.88 2.18
CA THR A 82 -9.41 -10.57 3.50
C THR A 82 -10.67 -11.36 3.86
N GLY A 83 -11.22 -12.12 2.90
CA GLY A 83 -12.51 -12.80 3.03
C GLY A 83 -13.72 -11.88 2.86
N LEU A 84 -13.51 -10.60 2.51
CA LEU A 84 -14.57 -9.60 2.25
C LEU A 84 -14.61 -9.14 0.80
N GLU A 85 -13.75 -9.69 -0.05
CA GLU A 85 -13.64 -9.27 -1.45
C GLU A 85 -14.80 -9.85 -2.27
N PHE A 86 -15.31 -9.07 -3.22
CA PHE A 86 -16.36 -9.51 -4.14
C PHE A 86 -15.88 -10.70 -5.00
N PRO A 87 -16.75 -11.66 -5.35
CA PRO A 87 -16.40 -12.79 -6.21
C PRO A 87 -15.76 -12.38 -7.55
N GLU A 88 -16.18 -11.26 -8.12
CA GLU A 88 -15.67 -10.67 -9.36
C GLU A 88 -14.20 -10.28 -9.21
N ILE A 89 -13.82 -9.68 -8.08
CA ILE A 89 -12.42 -9.36 -7.77
C ILE A 89 -11.60 -10.64 -7.64
N LEU A 90 -12.14 -11.67 -6.97
CA LEU A 90 -11.49 -12.96 -6.83
C LEU A 90 -11.28 -13.65 -8.18
N ASN A 91 -12.20 -13.50 -9.11
CA ASN A 91 -12.10 -14.05 -10.47
C ASN A 91 -11.13 -13.23 -11.33
N HIS A 92 -11.18 -11.91 -11.24
CA HIS A 92 -10.26 -11.01 -11.91
C HIS A 92 -8.80 -11.29 -11.54
N VAL A 93 -8.47 -11.37 -10.25
CA VAL A 93 -7.07 -11.60 -9.84
C VAL A 93 -6.53 -12.98 -10.24
N LYS A 94 -7.40 -14.00 -10.38
CA LYS A 94 -7.01 -15.34 -10.87
C LYS A 94 -6.54 -15.32 -12.33
N THR A 95 -6.89 -14.31 -13.11
CA THR A 95 -6.44 -14.19 -14.51
C THR A 95 -4.95 -13.86 -14.63
N PHE A 96 -4.35 -13.33 -13.57
CA PHE A 96 -2.93 -12.98 -13.56
C PHE A 96 -2.05 -14.20 -13.26
N PRO A 97 -0.92 -14.37 -13.97
CA PRO A 97 0.05 -15.42 -13.67
C PRO A 97 0.75 -15.18 -12.33
N ASN A 98 1.40 -16.23 -11.82
CA ASN A 98 2.21 -16.21 -10.59
C ASN A 98 1.47 -15.67 -9.35
N LEU A 99 0.15 -15.90 -9.30
CA LEU A 99 -0.71 -15.45 -8.22
C LEU A 99 -0.47 -16.26 -6.93
N ILE A 100 -0.05 -15.60 -5.88
CA ILE A 100 0.01 -16.14 -4.52
C ILE A 100 -1.03 -15.43 -3.66
N LYS A 101 -1.95 -16.20 -3.07
CA LYS A 101 -2.99 -15.67 -2.19
C LYS A 101 -2.55 -15.71 -0.75
N LEU A 102 -2.38 -14.55 -0.13
CA LEU A 102 -2.19 -14.43 1.31
C LEU A 102 -3.55 -14.33 2.01
N GLN A 103 -3.63 -14.91 3.21
CA GLN A 103 -4.80 -14.82 4.06
C GLN A 103 -4.38 -14.47 5.49
N PRO A 104 -5.17 -13.64 6.20
CA PRO A 104 -4.94 -13.40 7.61
C PRO A 104 -5.26 -14.65 8.43
N LYS A 105 -4.54 -14.84 9.54
CA LYS A 105 -4.76 -15.99 10.45
C LYS A 105 -6.15 -15.99 11.10
N LYS A 106 -6.74 -14.80 11.31
CA LYS A 106 -8.05 -14.63 11.93
C LYS A 106 -9.08 -14.24 10.88
N LYS A 107 -10.29 -14.81 10.97
CA LYS A 107 -11.43 -14.41 10.14
C LYS A 107 -11.86 -12.99 10.50
N PHE A 108 -12.47 -12.28 9.56
CA PHE A 108 -12.91 -10.89 9.77
C PHE A 108 -13.77 -10.72 11.02
N LEU A 109 -14.79 -11.56 11.21
CA LEU A 109 -15.69 -11.49 12.38
C LEU A 109 -14.94 -11.66 13.72
N GLN A 110 -13.94 -12.55 13.78
CA GLN A 110 -13.10 -12.73 14.97
C GLN A 110 -12.32 -11.44 15.27
N VAL A 111 -11.78 -10.80 14.23
CA VAL A 111 -11.05 -9.55 14.36
C VAL A 111 -11.95 -8.42 14.86
N ILE A 112 -13.19 -8.32 14.37
CA ILE A 112 -14.14 -7.30 14.83
C ILE A 112 -14.57 -7.54 16.28
N ASN A 113 -14.86 -8.77 16.67
CA ASN A 113 -15.24 -9.09 18.05
C ASN A 113 -14.11 -8.80 19.04
N GLU A 114 -12.86 -9.07 18.64
CA GLU A 114 -11.70 -8.89 19.51
C GLU A 114 -11.21 -7.44 19.56
N TYR A 115 -11.11 -6.76 18.42
CA TYR A 115 -10.46 -5.45 18.30
C TYR A 115 -11.40 -4.31 17.91
N GLY A 116 -12.61 -4.61 17.45
CA GLY A 116 -13.56 -3.62 16.96
C GLY A 116 -13.37 -3.24 15.49
N TYR A 117 -14.21 -2.31 15.04
CA TYR A 117 -14.26 -1.83 13.66
C TYR A 117 -13.86 -0.35 13.58
N PRO A 118 -13.19 0.09 12.49
CA PRO A 118 -12.86 1.49 12.29
C PRO A 118 -14.13 2.27 11.90
N VAL A 119 -14.62 3.09 12.81
CA VAL A 119 -15.77 3.98 12.61
C VAL A 119 -15.28 5.38 12.27
N ILE A 120 -15.96 6.06 11.33
CA ILE A 120 -15.64 7.40 10.80
C ILE A 120 -14.35 7.42 9.96
N SER A 121 -13.21 7.17 10.58
CA SER A 121 -11.91 7.11 9.91
C SER A 121 -10.93 6.30 10.73
N LYS A 122 -9.87 5.79 10.08
CA LYS A 122 -8.76 5.09 10.75
C LYS A 122 -8.15 5.96 11.87
N GLU A 123 -7.90 7.23 11.55
CA GLU A 123 -7.32 8.18 12.50
C GLU A 123 -8.23 8.42 13.71
N THR A 124 -9.53 8.66 13.49
CA THR A 124 -10.48 8.89 14.59
C THR A 124 -10.63 7.63 15.45
N SER A 125 -10.72 6.46 14.81
CA SER A 125 -10.82 5.18 15.49
C SER A 125 -9.60 4.86 16.33
N GLN A 126 -8.39 5.12 15.82
CA GLN A 126 -7.14 4.99 16.56
C GLN A 126 -7.16 5.87 17.83
N LYS A 127 -7.56 7.13 17.70
CA LYS A 127 -7.63 8.07 18.83
C LYS A 127 -8.64 7.63 19.89
N ILE A 128 -9.81 7.14 19.47
CA ILE A 128 -10.83 6.59 20.38
C ILE A 128 -10.28 5.36 21.10
N PHE A 129 -9.66 4.44 20.37
CA PHE A 129 -9.03 3.25 20.92
C PHE A 129 -7.97 3.62 21.98
N GLU A 130 -7.06 4.53 21.63
CA GLU A 130 -6.01 5.00 22.56
C GLU A 130 -6.61 5.64 23.81
N LEU A 131 -7.60 6.53 23.65
CA LEU A 131 -8.24 7.20 24.78
C LEU A 131 -8.92 6.22 25.74
N ARG A 132 -9.61 5.19 25.21
CA ARG A 132 -10.34 4.19 26.01
C ARG A 132 -9.43 3.22 26.75
N ASN A 133 -8.23 2.95 26.23
CA ASN A 133 -7.35 1.89 26.74
C ASN A 133 -6.08 2.42 27.44
N THR A 134 -5.77 3.70 27.31
CA THR A 134 -4.54 4.27 27.90
C THR A 134 -4.70 4.57 29.39
N LYS A 135 -3.65 4.30 30.16
CA LYS A 135 -3.47 4.77 31.54
C LYS A 135 -2.79 6.14 31.60
N SER A 136 -2.22 6.62 30.50
CA SER A 136 -1.46 7.88 30.45
C SER A 136 -2.38 9.10 30.36
N GLU A 137 -2.39 9.92 31.41
CA GLU A 137 -3.19 11.13 31.46
C GLU A 137 -2.75 12.16 30.39
N LYS A 138 -1.45 12.21 30.08
CA LYS A 138 -0.90 13.00 28.97
C LYS A 138 -1.54 12.62 27.64
N LEU A 139 -1.71 11.32 27.37
CA LEU A 139 -2.34 10.86 26.13
C LEU A 139 -3.84 11.15 26.13
N LYS A 140 -4.54 10.97 27.25
CA LYS A 140 -5.96 11.34 27.35
C LYS A 140 -6.19 12.81 27.04
N ARG A 141 -5.42 13.70 27.68
CA ARG A 141 -5.47 15.15 27.41
C ARG A 141 -5.18 15.45 25.95
N LYS A 142 -4.17 14.79 25.35
CA LYS A 142 -3.88 14.96 23.91
C LYS A 142 -5.07 14.58 23.03
N ARG A 143 -5.77 13.48 23.31
CA ARG A 143 -6.92 13.03 22.51
C ARG A 143 -8.20 13.82 22.77
N LEU A 144 -8.35 14.46 23.92
CA LEU A 144 -9.51 15.26 24.27
C LEU A 144 -9.37 16.76 23.96
N SER A 145 -8.20 17.35 24.15
CA SER A 145 -7.99 18.80 24.02
C SER A 145 -6.69 19.19 23.32
N GLY A 146 -5.84 18.23 22.96
CA GLY A 146 -4.58 18.50 22.26
C GLY A 146 -4.72 18.78 20.75
N PRO A 147 -3.60 19.14 20.10
CA PRO A 147 -3.52 19.20 18.65
C PRO A 147 -3.82 17.82 18.05
N HIS A 148 -4.66 17.79 17.02
CA HIS A 148 -5.23 16.57 16.44
C HIS A 148 -6.03 15.72 17.45
N SER A 149 -6.74 16.35 18.38
CA SER A 149 -7.73 15.68 19.24
C SER A 149 -8.88 15.05 18.44
N ILE A 150 -9.70 14.25 19.11
CA ILE A 150 -10.94 13.71 18.54
C ILE A 150 -11.88 14.90 18.29
N PRO A 151 -12.35 15.10 17.04
CA PRO A 151 -13.28 16.18 16.73
C PRO A 151 -14.51 16.14 17.65
N LYS A 152 -14.95 17.30 18.14
CA LYS A 152 -16.05 17.41 19.12
C LYS A 152 -17.29 16.61 18.70
N LYS A 153 -17.66 16.69 17.42
CA LYS A 153 -18.80 15.96 16.84
C LYS A 153 -18.73 14.44 16.97
N TRP A 154 -17.54 13.84 17.13
CA TRP A 154 -17.36 12.39 17.24
C TRP A 154 -17.13 11.90 18.67
N ARG A 155 -17.13 12.79 19.67
CA ARG A 155 -16.83 12.43 21.07
C ARG A 155 -17.88 11.53 21.71
N PHE A 156 -19.11 11.52 21.20
CA PHE A 156 -20.13 10.58 21.66
C PHE A 156 -19.68 9.11 21.46
N LEU A 157 -18.86 8.84 20.44
CA LEU A 157 -18.29 7.51 20.19
C LEU A 157 -17.30 7.08 21.27
N ILE A 158 -16.82 7.97 22.15
CA ILE A 158 -15.94 7.58 23.26
C ILE A 158 -16.66 6.63 24.22
N ARG A 159 -17.98 6.76 24.38
CA ARG A 159 -18.81 5.95 25.27
C ARG A 159 -19.66 4.89 24.55
N ALA A 160 -19.52 4.74 23.22
CA ALA A 160 -20.26 3.74 22.45
C ALA A 160 -20.07 2.31 23.00
N PRO A 161 -21.12 1.48 23.05
CA PRO A 161 -21.12 0.16 23.71
C PRO A 161 -20.47 -0.96 22.87
N PHE A 162 -19.60 -0.61 21.94
CA PHE A 162 -18.87 -1.54 21.08
C PHE A 162 -17.42 -1.09 20.90
N LYS A 163 -16.56 -2.03 20.50
CA LYS A 163 -15.13 -1.77 20.29
C LYS A 163 -14.91 -0.97 19.00
N ILE A 164 -14.06 0.06 19.09
CA ILE A 164 -13.68 0.91 17.96
C ILE A 164 -12.15 0.91 17.92
N SER A 165 -11.57 0.51 16.78
CA SER A 165 -10.12 0.61 16.54
C SER A 165 -9.79 0.55 15.05
N ASP A 166 -8.58 0.96 14.69
CA ASP A 166 -7.99 0.79 13.36
C ASP A 166 -7.26 -0.55 13.19
N ARG A 167 -7.20 -1.38 14.24
CA ARG A 167 -6.42 -2.63 14.27
C ARG A 167 -6.91 -3.68 13.29
N CYS A 168 -8.17 -3.65 12.86
CA CYS A 168 -8.67 -4.60 11.86
C CYS A 168 -7.85 -4.52 10.57
N CYS A 169 -7.52 -3.30 10.12
CA CYS A 169 -6.69 -3.08 8.94
C CYS A 169 -5.25 -3.54 9.17
N TYR A 170 -4.75 -3.57 10.40
CA TYR A 170 -3.41 -4.10 10.68
C TYR A 170 -3.37 -5.62 10.61
N ILE A 171 -4.39 -6.28 11.18
CA ILE A 171 -4.46 -7.75 11.29
C ILE A 171 -4.79 -8.38 9.94
N MET A 172 -5.80 -7.84 9.26
CA MET A 172 -6.29 -8.34 7.97
C MET A 172 -5.31 -8.01 6.84
N LYS A 173 -4.85 -6.75 6.87
CA LYS A 173 -3.89 -6.01 6.02
C LYS A 173 -2.40 -6.34 6.13
N LYS A 174 -1.80 -5.62 7.08
CA LYS A 174 -0.37 -5.37 7.21
C LYS A 174 0.38 -6.57 7.74
N THR A 175 -0.22 -7.34 8.64
CA THR A 175 0.40 -8.51 9.28
C THR A 175 0.78 -9.59 8.27
N PRO A 176 -0.15 -10.11 7.43
CA PRO A 176 0.21 -11.12 6.44
C PRO A 176 1.23 -10.61 5.42
N SER A 177 1.11 -9.37 4.92
CA SER A 177 2.10 -8.80 4.00
C SER A 177 3.49 -8.70 4.63
N LYS A 178 3.60 -8.18 5.87
CA LYS A 178 4.88 -8.09 6.57
C LYS A 178 5.50 -9.46 6.87
N LYS A 179 4.67 -10.47 7.15
CA LYS A 179 5.15 -11.84 7.33
C LYS A 179 5.80 -12.34 6.03
N TYR A 180 5.11 -12.15 4.90
CA TYR A 180 5.61 -12.52 3.58
C TYR A 180 6.93 -11.79 3.23
N GLU A 181 6.96 -10.46 3.37
CA GLU A 181 8.18 -9.66 3.15
C GLU A 181 9.37 -10.18 3.98
N LYS A 182 9.15 -10.54 5.25
CA LYS A 182 10.20 -11.05 6.13
C LYS A 182 10.65 -12.46 5.75
N GLU A 183 9.71 -13.33 5.40
CA GLU A 183 9.95 -14.74 5.08
C GLU A 183 10.73 -14.89 3.76
N PHE A 184 10.33 -14.16 2.72
CA PHE A 184 10.93 -14.24 1.39
C PHE A 184 12.00 -13.17 1.14
N LYS A 185 12.21 -12.23 2.08
CA LYS A 185 13.12 -11.08 1.96
C LYS A 185 12.87 -10.22 0.71
N GLN A 186 11.63 -10.21 0.22
CA GLN A 186 11.25 -9.46 -0.97
C GLN A 186 10.63 -8.10 -0.64
N LYS A 187 10.59 -7.19 -1.62
CA LYS A 187 10.00 -5.84 -1.51
C LYS A 187 8.86 -5.59 -2.49
N PRO A 188 7.78 -4.92 -2.06
CA PRO A 188 6.59 -4.77 -2.88
C PRO A 188 6.74 -3.68 -3.95
N TYR A 189 6.17 -3.93 -5.12
CA TYR A 189 5.58 -2.90 -5.98
C TYR A 189 4.16 -2.60 -5.49
N ILE A 190 3.84 -1.32 -5.32
CA ILE A 190 2.52 -0.86 -4.86
C ILE A 190 1.98 0.18 -5.84
N GLY A 191 0.76 -0.07 -6.35
CA GLY A 191 0.06 0.86 -7.25
C GLY A 191 -0.64 1.93 -6.45
N LEU A 192 0.06 3.02 -6.15
CA LEU A 192 -0.51 4.22 -5.49
C LEU A 192 -0.49 5.39 -6.47
N MET A 193 -1.59 6.15 -6.48
CA MET A 193 -1.65 7.42 -7.19
C MET A 193 -1.30 8.57 -6.24
N LEU A 194 -0.78 9.66 -6.82
CA LEU A 194 -0.37 10.85 -6.05
C LEU A 194 -1.51 11.49 -5.24
N PHE A 195 -2.77 11.28 -5.63
CA PHE A 195 -3.93 11.83 -4.93
C PHE A 195 -4.50 10.89 -3.85
N ASP A 196 -4.05 9.64 -3.78
CA ASP A 196 -4.61 8.63 -2.85
C ASP A 196 -4.19 8.86 -1.39
N GLU A 197 -3.04 9.50 -1.16
CA GLU A 197 -2.56 9.86 0.16
C GLU A 197 -1.82 11.20 0.14
N LYS A 198 -1.88 11.96 1.23
CA LYS A 198 -0.96 13.09 1.48
C LYS A 198 0.42 12.53 1.85
N ILE A 199 1.07 11.85 0.92
CA ILE A 199 2.43 11.33 1.13
C ILE A 199 3.36 12.54 1.09
N PRO A 200 4.07 12.87 2.19
CA PRO A 200 5.18 13.80 2.09
C PRO A 200 6.20 13.11 1.18
N ILE A 201 6.43 13.68 0.00
CA ILE A 201 7.54 13.30 -0.87
C ILE A 201 8.80 13.58 -0.05
N LYS A 202 9.28 12.57 0.69
CA LYS A 202 10.60 12.62 1.27
C LYS A 202 11.54 12.58 0.08
N LYS A 203 12.23 13.70 -0.17
CA LYS A 203 13.42 13.71 -1.01
C LYS A 203 14.35 12.64 -0.44
N ILE A 204 14.59 11.58 -1.23
CA ILE A 204 15.64 10.61 -0.98
C ILE A 204 16.92 11.23 -1.54
#